data_AF-A0A2D6LI67-F1
#
_entry.id   AF-A0A2D6LI67-F1
#
_cell.length_a   1.000
_cell.length_b   1.000
_cell.length_c   1.000
_cell.angle_alpha   90.00
_cell.angle_beta   90.00
_cell.angle_gamma   90.00
#
_symmetry.space_group_name_H-M   'P 1'
#
loop_
_entity.id
_entity.type
_entity.pdbx_description
1 polymer ?
#
loop_
_entity_poly.entity_id
_entity_poly.type
_entity_poly.pdbx_seq_one_letter_code
_entity_poly.pdbx_strand_id
1 'polypeptide(L)'
;MKQILFILVFLLSASIATAHLSDYPSPFLTNGDFNAQIIVGNEGTSIDSLAASEIAIALQQSSSSVITANMDDEFDPNKNAILIGLPCQNTAIATILETNACDIGLNEGEGYLKLVDLSGISYLIVTGKTASDTRKTARFLAEEDLSNYVAHELRIGATLESPAAKSEQQPLEIKKIQVECTEDDDCTEEQSCIGKKCLDLGCWEGTIAKNHDCIAVEVEQEPEPVAEFDPNQEPIDLPNNEEGTAEIDAEIVEDVPPKQGFFGKIISFIMSIFT
;
A
#
# COMPACT_ATOMS: atom_id res chain seq x y z
N MET A 1 12.44 29.91 -45.61
CA MET A 1 11.16 29.52 -44.99
C MET A 1 11.16 28.16 -44.28
N LYS A 2 12.20 27.31 -44.38
CA LYS A 2 12.28 26.02 -43.66
C LYS A 2 12.82 26.10 -42.21
N GLN A 3 13.43 27.22 -41.82
CA GLN A 3 14.03 27.39 -40.48
C GLN A 3 13.07 27.95 -39.41
N ILE A 4 11.93 28.52 -39.80
CA ILE A 4 10.92 29.03 -38.84
C ILE A 4 10.08 27.89 -38.24
N LEU A 5 10.02 26.73 -38.91
CA LEU A 5 9.26 25.56 -38.44
C LEU A 5 9.96 24.79 -37.29
N PHE A 6 11.26 24.98 -37.08
CA PHE A 6 11.99 24.29 -36.00
C PHE A 6 11.91 25.00 -34.64
N ILE A 7 11.54 26.29 -34.60
CA ILE A 7 11.47 27.06 -33.35
C ILE A 7 10.13 26.84 -32.61
N LEU A 8 9.09 26.34 -33.29
CA LEU A 8 7.77 26.11 -32.68
C LEU A 8 7.61 24.72 -32.04
N VAL A 9 8.58 23.82 -32.23
CA VAL A 9 8.55 22.43 -31.70
C VAL A 9 9.31 22.31 -30.35
N PHE A 10 10.00 23.36 -29.91
CA PHE A 10 10.88 23.32 -28.72
C PHE A 10 10.25 23.90 -27.44
N LEU A 11 8.96 24.29 -27.44
CA LEU A 11 8.32 25.06 -26.35
C LEU A 11 7.23 24.32 -25.56
N LEU A 12 7.09 23.01 -25.74
CA LEU A 12 6.19 22.16 -24.94
C LEU A 12 6.99 21.18 -24.07
N SER A 13 7.98 21.69 -23.35
CA SER A 13 8.48 20.98 -22.16
C SER A 13 7.46 21.18 -21.05
N ALA A 14 6.44 20.31 -21.01
CA ALA A 14 5.56 20.22 -19.85
C ALA A 14 6.44 19.84 -18.65
N SER A 15 6.68 20.79 -17.75
CA SER A 15 7.27 20.50 -16.45
C SER A 15 6.30 19.59 -15.73
N ILE A 16 6.63 18.31 -15.66
CA ILE A 16 5.89 17.34 -14.85
C ILE A 16 6.19 17.74 -13.40
N ALA A 17 5.25 18.42 -12.76
CA ALA A 17 5.37 18.74 -11.34
C ALA A 17 5.43 17.41 -10.59
N THR A 18 6.57 17.11 -9.99
CA THR A 18 6.71 15.92 -9.18
C THR A 18 6.13 16.22 -7.81
N ALA A 19 5.18 15.41 -7.35
CA ALA A 19 4.54 15.62 -6.07
C ALA A 19 5.51 15.30 -4.92
N HIS A 20 5.61 16.20 -3.94
CA HIS A 20 6.44 16.02 -2.74
C HIS A 20 5.57 15.63 -1.54
N LEU A 21 6.16 15.03 -0.50
CA LEU A 21 5.44 14.73 0.74
C LEU A 21 4.91 16.00 1.43
N SER A 22 5.56 17.15 1.21
CA SER A 22 5.06 18.47 1.62
C SER A 22 3.73 18.89 1.00
N ASP A 23 3.32 18.25 -0.10
CA ASP A 23 2.04 18.52 -0.75
C ASP A 23 0.89 17.72 -0.14
N TYR A 24 1.17 16.74 0.74
CA TYR A 24 0.13 15.97 1.44
C TYR A 24 -0.73 16.89 2.34
N PRO A 25 -2.07 16.74 2.34
CA PRO A 25 -2.87 15.71 1.66
C PRO A 25 -3.42 16.12 0.28
N SER A 26 -2.93 17.21 -0.33
CA SER A 26 -3.51 17.82 -1.53
C SER A 26 -3.72 16.87 -2.72
N PRO A 27 -2.82 15.93 -3.06
CA PRO A 27 -3.07 15.01 -4.17
C PRO A 27 -4.30 14.11 -3.98
N PHE A 28 -4.71 13.89 -2.72
CA PHE A 28 -5.79 12.97 -2.36
C PHE A 28 -7.13 13.70 -2.10
N LEU A 29 -7.12 15.03 -2.14
CA LEU A 29 -8.30 15.88 -1.94
C LEU A 29 -8.61 16.69 -3.21
N THR A 30 -9.86 16.69 -3.64
CA THR A 30 -10.34 17.54 -4.74
C THR A 30 -11.50 18.39 -4.22
N ASN A 31 -11.34 19.71 -4.21
CA ASN A 31 -12.35 20.64 -3.69
C ASN A 31 -12.78 20.37 -2.23
N GLY A 32 -11.89 19.81 -1.41
CA GLY A 32 -12.19 19.45 -0.02
C GLY A 32 -12.93 18.13 0.14
N ASP A 33 -13.08 17.34 -0.94
CA ASP A 33 -13.56 15.96 -0.88
C ASP A 33 -12.39 15.00 -1.09
N PHE A 34 -12.35 13.92 -0.32
CA PHE A 34 -11.43 12.82 -0.56
C PHE A 34 -11.76 12.13 -1.89
N ASN A 35 -10.79 12.13 -2.80
CA ASN A 35 -10.90 11.60 -4.17
C ASN A 35 -9.74 10.65 -4.46
N ALA A 36 -9.57 9.66 -3.58
CA ALA A 36 -8.55 8.64 -3.65
C ALA A 36 -9.08 7.34 -3.02
N GLN A 37 -8.26 6.28 -3.06
CA GLN A 37 -8.52 5.03 -2.37
C GLN A 37 -7.58 4.90 -1.16
N ILE A 38 -8.03 4.29 -0.07
CA ILE A 38 -7.14 3.75 0.95
C ILE A 38 -7.16 2.24 0.78
N ILE A 39 -6.02 1.65 0.47
CA ILE A 39 -5.89 0.23 0.14
C ILE A 39 -5.02 -0.47 1.19
N VAL A 40 -5.57 -1.50 1.81
CA VAL A 40 -4.87 -2.39 2.74
C VAL A 40 -4.65 -3.73 2.04
N GLY A 41 -3.52 -4.39 2.31
CA GLY A 41 -3.28 -5.72 1.76
C GLY A 41 -4.24 -6.76 2.33
N ASN A 42 -4.80 -7.63 1.49
CA ASN A 42 -5.69 -8.73 1.91
C ASN A 42 -4.95 -9.76 2.80
N GLU A 43 -3.65 -9.93 2.59
CA GLU A 43 -2.77 -10.74 3.45
C GLU A 43 -2.10 -9.91 4.58
N GLY A 44 -2.55 -8.66 4.74
CA GLY A 44 -2.14 -7.77 5.82
C GLY A 44 -2.69 -8.20 7.17
N THR A 45 -2.07 -7.72 8.24
CA THR A 45 -2.57 -7.99 9.59
C THR A 45 -3.71 -7.04 9.95
N SER A 46 -4.48 -7.35 10.99
CA SER A 46 -5.51 -6.43 11.52
C SER A 46 -4.96 -5.07 11.97
N ILE A 47 -3.65 -4.99 12.25
CA ILE A 47 -2.96 -3.75 12.60
C ILE A 47 -2.85 -2.82 11.38
N ASP A 48 -2.78 -3.35 10.15
CA ASP A 48 -2.74 -2.56 8.92
C ASP A 48 -4.11 -1.93 8.64
N SER A 49 -5.21 -2.64 8.91
CA SER A 49 -6.57 -2.06 8.86
C SER A 49 -6.78 -0.97 9.91
N LEU A 50 -6.19 -1.12 11.10
CA LEU A 50 -6.19 -0.08 12.13
C LEU A 50 -5.37 1.14 11.68
N ALA A 51 -4.21 0.92 11.04
CA ALA A 51 -3.39 1.98 10.46
C ALA A 51 -4.16 2.77 9.38
N ALA A 52 -4.91 2.07 8.52
CA ALA A 52 -5.81 2.69 7.54
C ALA A 52 -6.88 3.56 8.19
N SER A 53 -7.48 3.07 9.29
CA SER A 53 -8.48 3.82 10.05
C SER A 53 -7.90 5.10 10.66
N GLU A 54 -6.68 5.06 11.20
CA GLU A 54 -5.99 6.23 11.74
C GLU A 54 -5.77 7.31 10.66
N ILE A 55 -5.34 6.92 9.46
CA ILE A 55 -5.17 7.82 8.32
C ILE A 55 -6.53 8.38 7.85
N ALA A 56 -7.54 7.52 7.70
CA ALA A 56 -8.87 7.93 7.29
C ALA A 56 -9.47 8.98 8.24
N ILE A 57 -9.35 8.77 9.56
CA ILE A 57 -9.82 9.73 10.57
C ILE A 57 -9.10 11.06 10.46
N ALA A 58 -7.77 11.06 10.24
CA ALA A 58 -7.00 12.29 10.08
C ALA A 58 -7.42 13.07 8.83
N LEU A 59 -7.56 12.37 7.69
CA LEU A 59 -8.01 12.98 6.44
C LEU A 59 -9.46 13.47 6.50
N GLN A 60 -10.32 12.79 7.27
CA GLN A 60 -11.71 13.19 7.46
C GLN A 60 -11.84 14.60 8.07
N GLN A 61 -10.83 15.08 8.80
CA GLN A 61 -10.81 16.45 9.34
C GLN A 61 -10.67 17.51 8.25
N SER A 62 -10.12 17.14 7.09
CA SER A 62 -9.93 18.01 5.92
C SER A 62 -10.85 17.65 4.76
N SER A 63 -11.67 16.60 4.91
CA SER A 63 -12.58 16.08 3.88
C SER A 63 -14.04 16.25 4.29
N SER A 64 -14.90 16.59 3.34
CA SER A 64 -16.36 16.59 3.53
C SER A 64 -17.01 15.24 3.18
N SER A 65 -16.31 14.37 2.43
CA SER A 65 -16.77 13.04 2.07
C SER A 65 -16.37 11.99 3.11
N VAL A 66 -17.17 10.94 3.25
CA VAL A 66 -16.85 9.78 4.09
C VAL A 66 -15.70 9.01 3.46
N ILE A 67 -14.67 8.74 4.25
CA ILE A 67 -13.49 7.99 3.83
C ILE A 67 -13.61 6.54 4.29
N THR A 68 -13.47 5.60 3.36
CA THR A 68 -13.42 4.16 3.63
C THR A 68 -12.09 3.58 3.16
N ALA A 69 -11.69 2.47 3.77
CA ALA A 69 -10.57 1.66 3.32
C ALA A 69 -11.09 0.38 2.67
N ASN A 70 -10.44 -0.02 1.58
CA ASN A 70 -10.75 -1.22 0.82
C ASN A 70 -9.55 -2.18 0.88
N MET A 71 -9.79 -3.43 0.48
CA MET A 71 -8.73 -4.42 0.29
C MET A 71 -8.04 -4.25 -1.07
N ASP A 72 -6.89 -4.87 -1.27
CA ASP A 72 -6.06 -4.70 -2.46
C ASP A 72 -6.61 -5.38 -3.73
N ASP A 73 -7.55 -6.32 -3.60
CA ASP A 73 -8.33 -6.85 -4.71
C ASP A 73 -9.31 -5.83 -5.30
N GLU A 74 -9.64 -4.78 -4.55
CA GLU A 74 -10.46 -3.64 -5.00
C GLU A 74 -9.62 -2.48 -5.57
N PHE A 75 -8.29 -2.64 -5.68
CA PHE A 75 -7.41 -1.58 -6.13
C PHE A 75 -7.64 -1.19 -7.60
N ASP A 76 -8.06 0.06 -7.83
CA ASP A 76 -8.07 0.67 -9.17
C ASP A 76 -6.77 1.48 -9.41
N PRO A 77 -5.86 1.03 -10.30
CA PRO A 77 -4.60 1.74 -10.56
C PRO A 77 -4.81 3.08 -11.26
N ASN A 78 -6.01 3.41 -11.75
CA ASN A 78 -6.28 4.68 -12.44
C ASN A 78 -6.70 5.81 -11.49
N LYS A 79 -6.61 5.59 -10.17
CA LYS A 79 -6.98 6.56 -9.14
C LYS A 79 -5.82 6.78 -8.18
N ASN A 80 -5.76 7.97 -7.60
CA ASN A 80 -4.85 8.24 -6.50
C ASN A 80 -5.13 7.27 -5.36
N ALA A 81 -4.10 6.81 -4.66
CA ALA A 81 -4.28 5.85 -3.59
C ALA A 81 -3.25 6.02 -2.47
N ILE A 82 -3.67 5.72 -1.24
CA ILE A 82 -2.81 5.52 -0.09
C ILE A 82 -2.73 4.01 0.14
N LEU A 83 -1.56 3.44 -0.09
CA LEU A 83 -1.33 2.01 -0.07
C LEU A 83 -0.63 1.61 1.23
N ILE A 84 -1.22 0.72 2.01
CA ILE A 84 -0.79 0.39 3.37
C ILE A 84 -0.36 -1.08 3.45
N GLY A 85 0.81 -1.32 4.03
CA GLY A 85 1.36 -2.65 4.27
C GLY A 85 2.67 -2.91 3.53
N LEU A 86 3.10 -4.16 3.46
CA LEU A 86 4.29 -4.59 2.73
C LEU A 86 3.93 -5.10 1.32
N PRO A 87 4.86 -5.04 0.34
CA PRO A 87 4.58 -5.50 -1.02
C PRO A 87 4.11 -6.95 -1.11
N CYS A 88 4.71 -7.85 -0.33
CA CYS A 88 4.32 -9.27 -0.33
C CYS A 88 2.94 -9.55 0.29
N GLN A 89 2.32 -8.56 0.94
CA GLN A 89 1.00 -8.67 1.56
C GLN A 89 -0.05 -7.82 0.85
N ASN A 90 0.39 -6.90 -0.01
CA ASN A 90 -0.43 -5.93 -0.71
C ASN A 90 0.04 -5.85 -2.16
N THR A 91 -0.69 -6.51 -3.04
CA THR A 91 -0.41 -6.63 -4.48
C THR A 91 -0.41 -5.28 -5.19
N ALA A 92 -1.17 -4.29 -4.70
CA ALA A 92 -1.13 -2.92 -5.21
C ALA A 92 0.25 -2.28 -4.96
N ILE A 93 0.79 -2.41 -3.75
CA ILE A 93 2.15 -1.91 -3.44
C ILE A 93 3.18 -2.63 -4.29
N ALA A 94 3.07 -3.95 -4.43
CA ALA A 94 3.99 -4.73 -5.26
C ALA A 94 4.01 -4.27 -6.72
N THR A 95 2.84 -3.94 -7.27
CA THR A 95 2.69 -3.41 -8.62
C THR A 95 3.37 -2.04 -8.75
N ILE A 96 3.14 -1.12 -7.81
CA ILE A 96 3.71 0.24 -7.87
C ILE A 96 5.23 0.25 -7.63
N LEU A 97 5.75 -0.67 -6.80
CA LEU A 97 7.19 -0.78 -6.53
C LEU A 97 7.94 -1.76 -7.43
N GLU A 98 7.24 -2.46 -8.34
CA GLU A 98 7.78 -3.52 -9.20
C GLU A 98 8.52 -4.61 -8.41
N THR A 99 7.96 -5.03 -7.27
CA THR A 99 8.59 -6.06 -6.40
C THR A 99 7.57 -6.77 -5.50
N ASN A 100 7.67 -8.08 -5.39
CA ASN A 100 6.92 -8.89 -4.40
C ASN A 100 7.72 -9.15 -3.12
N ALA A 101 8.89 -8.53 -2.95
CA ALA A 101 9.73 -8.76 -1.79
C ALA A 101 9.09 -8.19 -0.52
N CYS A 102 8.97 -9.00 0.54
CA CYS A 102 8.62 -8.48 1.87
C CYS A 102 9.70 -7.55 2.42
N ASP A 103 10.97 -7.81 2.09
CA ASP A 103 12.07 -6.99 2.53
C ASP A 103 12.40 -5.93 1.47
N ILE A 104 11.96 -4.71 1.74
CA ILE A 104 12.29 -3.55 0.93
C ILE A 104 13.54 -2.81 1.43
N GLY A 105 14.29 -3.35 2.40
CA GLY A 105 15.49 -2.71 2.95
C GLY A 105 15.22 -1.82 4.17
N LEU A 106 14.21 -2.16 4.96
CA LEU A 106 13.93 -1.51 6.25
C LEU A 106 14.60 -2.27 7.39
N ASN A 107 15.18 -1.53 8.34
CA ASN A 107 15.67 -2.09 9.59
C ASN A 107 14.50 -2.33 10.57
N GLU A 108 14.72 -3.12 11.61
CA GLU A 108 13.75 -3.26 12.70
C GLU A 108 13.43 -1.91 13.34
N GLY A 109 12.15 -1.67 13.63
CA GLY A 109 11.71 -0.39 14.16
C GLY A 109 11.64 0.72 13.12
N GLU A 110 11.78 0.43 11.82
CA GLU A 110 11.65 1.43 10.76
C GLU A 110 10.33 1.33 10.00
N GLY A 111 9.79 2.51 9.77
CA GLY A 111 8.72 2.83 8.86
C GLY A 111 9.21 3.54 7.62
N TYR A 112 8.36 3.59 6.59
CA TYR A 112 8.69 4.25 5.33
C TYR A 112 7.44 4.85 4.68
N LEU A 113 7.56 6.13 4.32
CA LEU A 113 6.61 6.84 3.49
C LEU A 113 7.26 7.09 2.13
N LYS A 114 6.53 6.84 1.05
CA LYS A 114 6.97 7.18 -0.30
C LYS A 114 5.80 7.66 -1.14
N LEU A 115 5.95 8.84 -1.72
CA LEU A 115 5.04 9.36 -2.73
C LEU A 115 5.61 9.03 -4.11
N VAL A 116 4.81 8.32 -4.92
CA VAL A 116 5.13 7.94 -6.29
C VAL A 116 4.10 8.59 -7.20
N ASP A 117 4.55 9.31 -8.23
CA ASP A 117 3.69 9.84 -9.28
C ASP A 117 3.93 9.05 -10.57
N LEU A 118 2.88 8.41 -11.09
CA LEU A 118 2.89 7.74 -12.39
C LEU A 118 1.81 8.34 -13.28
N SER A 119 2.22 9.06 -14.31
CA SER A 119 1.31 9.65 -15.31
C SER A 119 0.25 10.59 -14.69
N GLY A 120 0.59 11.30 -13.61
CA GLY A 120 -0.32 12.21 -12.91
C GLY A 120 -1.22 11.53 -11.88
N ILE A 121 -0.99 10.24 -11.60
CA ILE A 121 -1.65 9.51 -10.52
C ILE A 121 -0.65 9.37 -9.37
N SER A 122 -1.06 9.84 -8.19
CA SER A 122 -0.26 9.83 -6.97
C SER A 122 -0.58 8.62 -6.11
N TYR A 123 0.44 7.85 -5.75
CA TYR A 123 0.39 6.75 -4.80
C TYR A 123 1.25 7.09 -3.58
N LEU A 124 0.65 7.13 -2.39
CA LEU A 124 1.39 7.26 -1.14
C LEU A 124 1.50 5.88 -0.49
N ILE A 125 2.71 5.34 -0.47
CA ILE A 125 3.01 4.06 0.17
C ILE A 125 3.30 4.33 1.65
N VAL A 126 2.60 3.63 2.53
CA VAL A 126 2.75 3.66 3.99
C VAL A 126 3.09 2.26 4.46
N THR A 127 4.34 2.04 4.85
CA THR A 127 4.84 0.71 5.16
C THR A 127 5.80 0.72 6.34
N GLY A 128 6.08 -0.45 6.90
CA GLY A 128 7.07 -0.65 7.95
C GLY A 128 7.60 -2.07 7.95
N LYS A 129 8.74 -2.30 8.61
CA LYS A 129 9.37 -3.64 8.68
C LYS A 129 8.45 -4.68 9.33
N THR A 130 7.61 -4.23 10.26
CA THR A 130 6.58 -5.02 10.93
C THR A 130 5.24 -4.29 10.87
N ALA A 131 4.13 -4.98 11.13
CA ALA A 131 2.83 -4.33 11.21
C ALA A 131 2.77 -3.19 12.27
N SER A 132 3.48 -3.35 13.38
CA SER A 132 3.60 -2.28 14.39
C SER A 132 4.31 -1.04 13.83
N ASP A 133 5.34 -1.25 13.02
CA ASP A 133 6.05 -0.16 12.33
C ASP A 133 5.21 0.48 11.23
N THR A 134 4.39 -0.30 10.50
CA THR A 134 3.40 0.24 9.55
C THR A 134 2.43 1.17 10.27
N ARG A 135 1.85 0.74 11.39
CA ARG A 135 0.95 1.59 12.20
C ARG A 135 1.66 2.83 12.73
N LYS A 136 2.91 2.70 13.18
CA LYS A 136 3.73 3.85 13.60
C LYS A 136 3.92 4.87 12.48
N THR A 137 4.14 4.39 11.26
CA THR A 137 4.27 5.22 10.05
C THR A 137 2.95 5.91 9.70
N ALA A 138 1.84 5.18 9.76
CA ALA A 138 0.51 5.73 9.56
C ALA A 138 0.17 6.81 10.59
N ARG A 139 0.54 6.61 11.85
CA ARG A 139 0.37 7.61 12.90
C ARG A 139 1.20 8.86 12.67
N PHE A 140 2.46 8.71 12.27
CA PHE A 140 3.28 9.85 11.85
C PHE A 140 2.57 10.65 10.76
N LEU A 141 2.09 9.97 9.70
CA LEU A 141 1.37 10.61 8.60
C LEU A 141 0.07 11.30 9.04
N ALA A 142 -0.62 10.75 10.05
CA ALA A 142 -1.86 11.28 10.58
C ALA A 142 -1.69 12.50 11.49
N GLU A 143 -0.56 12.60 12.21
CA GLU A 143 -0.35 13.60 13.26
C GLU A 143 0.60 14.74 12.84
N GLU A 144 1.54 14.47 11.93
CA GLU A 144 2.62 15.42 11.61
C GLU A 144 2.28 16.36 10.46
N ASP A 145 2.78 17.59 10.56
CA ASP A 145 2.72 18.56 9.47
C ASP A 145 3.85 18.28 8.48
N LEU A 146 3.47 17.72 7.32
CA LEU A 146 4.43 17.34 6.30
C LEU A 146 4.98 18.52 5.48
N SER A 147 4.49 19.75 5.67
CA SER A 147 4.90 20.93 4.88
C SER A 147 6.40 21.22 4.87
N ASN A 148 7.14 20.73 5.88
CA ASN A 148 8.58 20.90 5.99
C ASN A 148 9.40 19.83 5.25
N TYR A 149 8.76 18.82 4.64
CA TYR A 149 9.44 17.68 4.02
C TYR A 149 9.31 17.72 2.50
N VAL A 150 10.23 18.42 1.84
CA VAL A 150 10.32 18.52 0.36
C VAL A 150 10.88 17.23 -0.29
N ALA A 151 10.78 16.10 0.41
CA ALA A 151 11.25 14.81 -0.06
C ALA A 151 10.10 14.01 -0.67
N HIS A 152 10.43 13.05 -1.55
CA HIS A 152 9.47 12.06 -2.05
C HIS A 152 9.36 10.86 -1.11
N GLU A 153 10.31 10.71 -0.20
CA GLU A 153 10.38 9.59 0.72
C GLU A 153 10.85 10.03 2.11
N LEU A 154 10.38 9.34 3.14
CA LEU A 154 10.77 9.53 4.53
C LEU A 154 10.93 8.18 5.21
N ARG A 155 12.02 8.01 5.98
CA ARG A 155 12.12 6.91 6.95
C ARG A 155 11.61 7.38 8.29
N ILE A 156 10.72 6.59 8.88
CA ILE A 156 10.11 6.86 10.18
C ILE A 156 10.76 5.92 11.21
N GLY A 157 11.13 6.47 12.37
CA GLY A 157 11.71 5.72 13.48
C GLY A 157 10.96 5.97 14.79
N ALA A 158 11.71 5.92 15.89
CA ALA A 158 11.21 6.13 17.25
C ALA A 158 10.11 5.13 17.65
N THR A 159 9.21 5.53 18.56
CA THR A 159 8.17 4.67 19.15
C THR A 159 6.80 4.94 18.53
N LEU A 160 5.84 4.06 18.81
CA LEU A 160 4.46 4.21 18.32
C LEU A 160 3.75 5.44 18.92
N GLU A 161 4.14 5.88 20.10
CA GLU A 161 3.55 7.01 20.82
C GLU A 161 4.17 8.35 20.44
N SER A 162 5.36 8.33 19.84
CA SER A 162 6.08 9.51 19.39
C SER A 162 6.89 9.15 18.15
N PRO A 163 6.22 8.87 17.02
CA PRO A 163 6.93 8.57 15.79
C PRO A 163 7.67 9.82 15.30
N ALA A 164 8.79 9.64 14.61
CA ALA A 164 9.57 10.76 14.09
C ALA A 164 10.29 10.39 12.79
N ALA A 165 10.43 11.35 11.88
CA ALA A 165 11.29 11.19 10.72
C ALA A 165 12.76 11.07 11.14
N LYS A 166 13.50 10.16 10.53
CA LYS A 166 14.95 10.05 10.75
C LYS A 166 15.66 11.18 10.01
N SER A 167 16.64 11.81 10.66
CA SER A 167 17.38 12.94 10.07
C SER A 167 18.33 12.53 8.93
N GLU A 168 18.66 11.24 8.82
CA GLU A 168 19.49 10.70 7.75
C GLU A 168 18.61 9.94 6.75
N GLN A 169 18.35 10.58 5.62
CA GLN A 169 17.65 9.97 4.50
C GLN A 169 18.67 9.33 3.57
N GLN A 170 19.01 8.07 3.81
CA GLN A 170 19.66 7.28 2.77
C GLN A 170 18.57 6.79 1.82
N PRO A 171 18.69 7.06 0.50
CA PRO A 171 17.75 6.54 -0.48
C PRO A 171 17.58 5.05 -0.29
N LEU A 172 16.33 4.55 -0.36
CA LEU A 172 16.15 3.11 -0.44
C LEU A 172 16.79 2.64 -1.74
N GLU A 173 17.96 2.02 -1.64
CA GLU A 173 18.41 1.09 -2.64
C GLU A 173 17.46 -0.10 -2.58
N ILE A 174 16.34 -0.01 -3.31
CA ILE A 174 15.55 -1.17 -3.66
C ILE A 174 16.54 -2.03 -4.44
N LYS A 175 17.10 -3.02 -3.73
CA LYS A 175 17.92 -4.04 -4.35
C LYS A 175 16.95 -4.76 -5.27
N LYS A 176 16.86 -4.31 -6.53
CA LYS A 176 16.09 -5.00 -7.56
C LYS A 176 16.54 -6.43 -7.44
N ILE A 177 15.65 -7.29 -6.94
CA ILE A 177 15.92 -8.71 -6.89
C ILE A 177 16.05 -9.05 -8.36
N GLN A 178 17.30 -9.15 -8.82
CA GLN A 178 17.55 -9.87 -10.05
C GLN A 178 17.11 -11.26 -9.68
N VAL A 179 15.89 -11.62 -10.09
CA VAL A 179 15.41 -12.99 -10.03
C VAL A 179 16.33 -13.73 -10.98
N GLU A 180 17.47 -14.13 -10.45
CA GLU A 180 18.44 -14.96 -11.15
C GLU A 180 17.84 -16.35 -11.16
N CYS A 181 16.97 -16.60 -12.14
CA CYS A 181 16.59 -17.96 -12.45
C CYS A 181 17.87 -18.75 -12.78
N THR A 182 17.92 -19.98 -12.29
CA THR A 182 18.96 -20.95 -12.60
C THR A 182 18.49 -21.96 -13.64
N GLU A 183 17.19 -22.24 -13.65
CA GLU A 183 16.51 -23.10 -14.60
C GLU A 183 15.12 -22.55 -14.94
N ASP A 184 14.46 -23.09 -15.96
CA ASP A 184 13.15 -22.60 -16.41
C ASP A 184 12.05 -22.80 -15.36
N ASP A 185 12.20 -23.81 -14.49
CA ASP A 185 11.26 -24.10 -13.40
C ASP A 185 11.25 -23.00 -12.31
N ASP A 186 12.24 -22.10 -12.31
CA ASP A 186 12.28 -20.91 -11.45
C ASP A 186 11.38 -19.76 -11.98
N CYS A 187 10.83 -19.91 -13.18
CA CYS A 187 10.01 -18.91 -13.87
C CYS A 187 8.54 -19.33 -13.93
N THR A 188 7.64 -18.40 -14.32
CA THR A 188 6.24 -18.75 -14.59
C THR A 188 6.13 -19.59 -15.87
N GLU A 189 5.02 -20.32 -16.06
CA GLU A 189 4.81 -21.23 -17.20
C GLU A 189 4.95 -20.57 -18.60
N GLU A 190 4.78 -19.25 -18.67
CA GLU A 190 4.90 -18.44 -19.88
C GLU A 190 6.32 -17.89 -20.12
N GLN A 191 7.24 -18.10 -19.17
CA GLN A 191 8.58 -17.50 -19.17
C GLN A 191 9.67 -18.57 -19.22
N SER A 192 10.80 -18.25 -19.84
CA SER A 192 12.03 -19.07 -19.77
C SER A 192 13.17 -18.31 -19.12
N CYS A 193 14.07 -19.06 -18.49
CA CYS A 193 15.26 -18.52 -17.90
C CYS A 193 16.35 -18.24 -18.95
N ILE A 194 16.54 -16.97 -19.29
CA ILE A 194 17.54 -16.55 -20.29
C ILE A 194 18.50 -15.55 -19.67
N GLY A 195 19.76 -15.97 -19.53
CA GLY A 195 20.79 -15.12 -18.94
C GLY A 195 20.46 -14.71 -17.50
N LYS A 196 19.89 -15.65 -16.72
CA LYS A 196 19.43 -15.43 -15.35
C LYS A 196 18.31 -14.41 -15.22
N LYS A 197 17.42 -14.35 -16.20
CA LYS A 197 16.20 -13.55 -16.16
C LYS A 197 15.06 -14.36 -16.74
N CYS A 198 13.92 -14.36 -16.08
CA CYS A 198 12.69 -14.89 -16.65
C CYS A 198 12.22 -13.93 -17.75
N LEU A 199 12.19 -14.41 -19.00
CA LEU A 199 11.72 -13.66 -20.16
C LEU A 199 10.50 -14.39 -20.74
N ASP A 200 9.44 -13.63 -20.96
CA ASP A 200 8.29 -14.09 -21.74
C ASP A 200 8.70 -14.18 -23.22
N LEU A 201 8.55 -15.37 -23.80
CA LEU A 201 8.88 -15.65 -25.19
C LEU A 201 7.70 -15.42 -26.15
N GLY A 202 6.51 -15.10 -25.63
CA GLY A 202 5.29 -14.94 -26.42
C GLY A 202 4.82 -16.27 -27.01
N CYS A 203 4.85 -17.34 -26.22
CA CYS A 203 4.35 -18.64 -26.66
C CYS A 203 2.84 -18.57 -26.94
N TRP A 204 2.41 -19.29 -27.98
CA TRP A 204 1.01 -19.32 -28.41
C TRP A 204 0.18 -20.24 -27.49
N GLU A 205 -1.12 -19.99 -27.38
CA GLU A 205 -2.03 -20.79 -26.55
C GLU A 205 -1.85 -22.30 -26.81
N GLY A 206 -1.64 -23.08 -25.74
CA GLY A 206 -1.38 -24.51 -25.80
C GLY A 206 0.11 -24.91 -25.86
N THR A 207 1.03 -23.94 -25.71
CA THR A 207 2.47 -24.21 -25.61
C THR A 207 3.10 -23.57 -24.38
N ILE A 208 4.10 -24.24 -23.82
CA ILE A 208 4.91 -23.74 -22.68
C ILE A 208 6.33 -23.45 -23.14
N ALA A 209 6.98 -22.49 -22.48
CA ALA A 209 8.35 -22.11 -22.76
C ALA A 209 9.32 -23.09 -22.06
N LYS A 210 10.14 -23.83 -22.82
CA LYS A 210 11.15 -24.74 -22.27
C LYS A 210 12.41 -24.74 -23.11
N ASN A 211 13.56 -24.53 -22.49
CA ASN A 211 14.89 -24.44 -23.11
C ASN A 211 14.93 -23.48 -24.32
N HIS A 212 14.26 -22.33 -24.23
CA HIS A 212 14.11 -21.34 -25.31
C HIS A 212 13.18 -21.71 -26.47
N ASP A 213 12.45 -22.82 -26.39
CA ASP A 213 11.46 -23.22 -27.40
C ASP A 213 10.06 -23.26 -26.80
N CYS A 214 9.05 -22.88 -27.60
CA CYS A 214 7.66 -23.12 -27.24
C CYS A 214 7.31 -24.57 -27.60
N ILE A 215 7.10 -25.40 -26.59
CA ILE A 215 6.77 -26.81 -26.74
C ILE A 215 5.27 -26.99 -26.51
N ALA A 216 4.62 -27.76 -27.37
CA ALA A 216 3.23 -28.15 -27.16
C ALA A 216 3.08 -28.91 -25.84
N VAL A 217 2.11 -28.49 -25.03
CA VAL A 217 1.71 -29.25 -23.85
C VAL A 217 0.96 -30.47 -24.36
N GLU A 218 1.59 -31.64 -24.28
CA GLU A 218 0.83 -32.88 -24.35
C GLU A 218 -0.04 -32.91 -23.09
N VAL A 219 -1.33 -32.61 -23.26
CA VAL A 219 -2.33 -32.75 -22.21
C VAL A 219 -2.42 -34.23 -21.90
N GLU A 220 -1.64 -34.67 -20.93
CA GLU A 220 -1.81 -35.98 -20.32
C GLU A 220 -3.22 -35.93 -19.71
N GLN A 221 -4.15 -36.67 -20.32
CA GLN A 221 -5.53 -36.73 -19.84
C GLN A 221 -5.48 -37.27 -18.41
N GLU A 222 -5.61 -36.38 -17.43
CA GLU A 222 -5.85 -36.80 -16.05
C GLU A 222 -7.08 -37.71 -16.08
N PRO A 223 -6.97 -38.94 -15.54
CA PRO A 223 -8.10 -39.84 -15.48
C PRO A 223 -9.20 -39.11 -14.72
N GLU A 224 -10.37 -38.96 -15.37
CA GLU A 224 -11.50 -38.26 -14.77
C GLU A 224 -11.72 -38.78 -13.34
N PRO A 225 -11.79 -37.90 -12.34
CA PRO A 225 -12.02 -38.31 -10.97
C PRO A 225 -13.35 -39.05 -10.92
N VAL A 226 -13.29 -40.36 -10.77
CA VAL A 226 -14.47 -41.20 -10.56
C VAL A 226 -14.99 -40.78 -9.19
N ALA A 227 -16.08 -40.01 -9.18
CA ALA A 227 -16.77 -39.61 -7.96
C ALA A 227 -17.21 -40.87 -7.22
N GLU A 228 -16.43 -41.26 -6.21
CA GLU A 228 -16.77 -42.34 -5.30
C GLU A 228 -17.87 -41.81 -4.38
N PHE A 229 -19.12 -42.09 -4.74
CA PHE A 229 -20.28 -41.83 -3.90
C PHE A 229 -20.20 -42.77 -2.69
N ASP A 230 -19.90 -42.22 -1.51
CA ASP A 230 -20.01 -42.95 -0.25
C ASP A 230 -21.47 -42.90 0.25
N PRO A 231 -22.26 -43.99 0.10
CA PRO A 231 -23.65 -44.02 0.55
C PRO A 231 -23.81 -44.01 2.07
N ASN A 232 -22.72 -44.04 2.85
CA ASN A 232 -22.76 -44.07 4.32
C ASN A 232 -22.43 -42.72 4.97
N GLN A 233 -22.33 -41.63 4.20
CA GLN A 233 -22.11 -40.32 4.80
C GLN A 233 -23.39 -39.88 5.54
N GLU A 234 -23.36 -40.02 6.86
CA GLU A 234 -24.45 -39.63 7.76
C GLU A 234 -24.76 -38.13 7.60
N PRO A 235 -26.04 -37.73 7.74
CA PRO A 235 -26.43 -36.33 7.69
C PRO A 235 -25.64 -35.54 8.73
N ILE A 236 -24.94 -34.49 8.29
CA ILE A 236 -24.22 -33.58 9.18
C ILE A 236 -25.28 -32.84 10.01
N ASP A 237 -25.40 -33.20 11.28
CA ASP A 237 -26.21 -32.47 12.26
C ASP A 237 -25.63 -31.07 12.44
N LEU A 238 -26.34 -30.08 11.91
CA LEU A 238 -26.05 -28.67 12.13
C LEU A 238 -26.27 -28.35 13.62
N PRO A 239 -25.24 -27.88 14.35
CA PRO A 239 -25.42 -27.53 15.75
C PRO A 239 -26.36 -26.34 15.87
N ASN A 240 -27.41 -26.51 16.67
CA ASN A 240 -28.30 -25.45 17.10
C ASN A 240 -27.48 -24.42 17.90
N ASN A 241 -27.34 -23.21 17.37
CA ASN A 241 -26.80 -22.07 18.10
C ASN A 241 -27.76 -21.70 19.24
N GLU A 242 -27.37 -22.06 20.47
CA GLU A 242 -28.00 -21.57 21.68
C GLU A 242 -27.69 -20.07 21.85
N GLU A 243 -28.75 -19.26 21.95
CA GLU A 243 -28.72 -17.84 22.27
C GLU A 243 -28.17 -17.65 23.70
N GLY A 244 -26.88 -17.38 23.82
CA GLY A 244 -26.26 -16.94 25.06
C GLY A 244 -26.46 -15.44 25.28
N THR A 245 -27.40 -15.07 26.15
CA THR A 245 -27.52 -13.70 26.67
C THR A 245 -26.41 -13.44 27.69
N ALA A 246 -25.34 -12.76 27.27
CA ALA A 246 -24.34 -12.24 28.20
C ALA A 246 -24.84 -10.92 28.80
N GLU A 247 -25.09 -10.93 30.12
CA GLU A 247 -25.24 -9.72 30.93
C GLU A 247 -23.88 -8.98 30.93
N ILE A 248 -23.87 -7.75 30.41
CA ILE A 248 -22.71 -6.87 30.44
C ILE A 248 -22.86 -5.98 31.67
N ASP A 249 -22.03 -6.23 32.68
CA ASP A 249 -21.88 -5.34 33.83
C ASP A 249 -21.24 -4.03 33.36
N ALA A 250 -21.99 -2.93 33.53
CA ALA A 250 -21.54 -1.58 33.22
C ALA A 250 -20.49 -1.15 34.26
N GLU A 251 -19.22 -1.27 33.90
CA GLU A 251 -18.11 -0.71 34.68
C GLU A 251 -18.12 0.83 34.53
N ILE A 252 -18.16 1.52 35.67
CA ILE A 252 -18.20 2.98 35.76
C ILE A 252 -16.84 3.52 35.30
N VAL A 253 -16.81 4.10 34.10
CA VAL A 253 -15.63 4.79 33.55
C VAL A 253 -15.41 6.07 34.35
N GLU A 254 -14.28 6.15 35.06
CA GLU A 254 -13.83 7.37 35.73
C GLU A 254 -13.45 8.45 34.70
N ASP A 255 -13.84 9.70 34.98
CA ASP A 255 -13.61 10.89 34.16
C ASP A 255 -12.12 11.07 33.79
N VAL A 256 -11.76 10.69 32.56
CA VAL A 256 -10.46 11.02 31.97
C VAL A 256 -10.52 12.49 31.50
N PRO A 257 -9.65 13.39 32.02
CA PRO A 257 -9.65 14.78 31.59
C PRO A 257 -9.32 14.89 30.09
N PRO A 258 -10.02 15.76 29.35
CA PRO A 258 -9.87 15.85 27.90
C PRO A 258 -8.45 16.24 27.51
N LYS A 259 -7.79 15.40 26.71
CA LYS A 259 -6.51 15.74 26.06
C LYS A 259 -6.74 16.98 25.21
N GLN A 260 -6.01 18.05 25.50
CA GLN A 260 -6.08 19.30 24.75
C GLN A 260 -5.51 19.08 23.35
N GLY A 261 -6.40 18.93 22.36
CA GLY A 261 -6.04 18.88 20.95
C GLY A 261 -5.40 20.18 20.44
N PHE A 262 -4.87 20.16 19.23
CA PHE A 262 -4.14 21.25 18.56
C PHE A 262 -4.82 22.63 18.68
N PHE A 263 -6.16 22.69 18.59
CA PHE A 263 -6.93 23.94 18.79
C PHE A 263 -6.83 24.54 20.20
N GLY A 264 -6.64 23.72 21.24
CA GLY A 264 -6.42 24.19 22.61
C GLY A 264 -5.11 24.97 22.76
N LYS A 265 -4.08 24.63 21.97
CA LYS A 265 -2.81 25.37 21.96
C LYS A 265 -2.95 26.74 21.30
N ILE A 266 -3.78 26.88 20.26
CA ILE A 266 -4.03 28.17 19.59
C ILE A 266 -4.78 29.13 20.51
N ILE A 267 -5.81 28.65 21.23
CA ILE A 267 -6.57 29.51 22.16
C ILE A 267 -5.71 29.94 23.35
N SER A 268 -4.86 29.04 23.87
CA SER A 268 -3.89 29.37 24.93
C SER A 268 -2.89 30.45 24.48
N PHE A 269 -2.39 30.36 23.25
CA PHE A 269 -1.47 31.35 22.69
C PHE A 269 -2.13 32.72 22.44
N ILE A 270 -3.40 32.75 22.01
CA ILE A 270 -4.14 34.01 21.85
C ILE A 270 -4.42 34.66 23.21
N MET A 271 -4.78 33.88 24.25
CA MET A 271 -5.00 34.46 25.59
C MET A 271 -3.72 35.00 26.22
N SER A 272 -2.53 34.46 25.95
CA SER A 272 -1.27 35.00 26.49
C SER A 272 -0.82 36.32 25.83
N ILE A 273 -1.42 36.73 24.71
CA ILE A 273 -1.12 38.01 24.04
C ILE A 273 -1.95 39.16 24.67
N PHE A 274 -3.06 38.85 25.33
CA PHE A 274 -3.97 39.85 25.91
C PHE A 274 -3.90 39.96 27.46
N THR A 275 -2.90 39.36 28.10
CA THR A 275 -2.61 39.51 29.54
C THR A 275 -1.21 40.05 29.75
#